data_AF-W3WN74-F1
#
_entry.id   AF-W3WN74-F1
#
_cell.length_a   1.000
_cell.length_b   1.000
_cell.length_c   1.000
_cell.angle_alpha   90.00
_cell.angle_beta   90.00
_cell.angle_gamma   90.00
#
_symmetry.space_group_name_H-M   'P 1'
#
loop_
_entity.id
_entity.type
_entity.pdbx_description
1 polymer ?
#
loop_
_entity_poly.entity_id
_entity_poly.type
_entity_poly.pdbx_seq_one_letter_code
_entity_poly.pdbx_strand_id
1 'polypeptide(L)' 'MVSGVGPAPTLEGLNISVIADRPGVGKNLSDHAMFGPSYRVKVATLVSELANPMPLLDNYFRNAKGPLTSQGVDFMA' A
#
# COMPACT_ATOMS: atom_id res chain seq x y z
N MET A 1 4.80 3.95 21.29
CA MET A 1 6.23 3.63 21.56
C MET A 1 7.08 4.88 21.71
N VAL A 2 7.20 5.76 20.71
CA VAL A 2 8.07 6.97 20.80
C VAL A 2 7.74 7.95 21.94
N SER A 3 6.53 7.88 22.48
CA SER A 3 6.10 8.65 23.66
C SER A 3 6.35 7.94 25.00
N GLY A 4 7.18 6.90 25.06
CA GLY A 4 7.47 6.15 26.29
C GLY A 4 6.37 5.20 26.76
N VAL A 5 5.38 4.92 25.91
CA VAL A 5 4.28 3.96 26.18
C VAL A 5 4.41 2.76 25.24
N GLY A 6 4.64 1.57 25.79
CA GLY A 6 4.87 0.32 25.06
C GLY A 6 5.63 -0.74 25.87
N PRO A 7 6.06 -1.87 25.27
CA PRO A 7 6.80 -2.90 25.99
C PRO A 7 8.15 -2.37 26.50
N ALA A 8 8.39 -2.43 27.81
CA ALA A 8 9.61 -1.88 28.43
C ALA A 8 10.91 -2.37 27.76
N PRO A 9 11.12 -3.68 27.47
CA PRO A 9 12.37 -4.14 26.83
C PRO A 9 12.62 -3.51 25.46
N THR A 10 11.55 -3.25 24.69
CA THR A 10 11.66 -2.60 23.37
C THR A 10 11.99 -1.12 23.50
N LEU A 11 11.38 -0.42 24.47
CA LEU A 11 11.63 1.00 24.71
C LEU A 11 13.05 1.25 25.24
N GLU A 12 13.46 0.46 26.24
CA GLU A 12 14.79 0.53 26.83
C GLU A 12 15.89 0.23 25.80
N GLY A 13 15.71 -0.80 24.97
CA GLY A 13 16.64 -1.14 23.89
C GLY A 13 16.80 -0.03 22.83
N LEU A 14 15.88 0.93 22.78
CA LEU A 14 15.92 2.10 21.89
C LEU A 14 16.26 3.40 22.63
N ASN A 15 16.71 3.34 23.88
CA ASN A 15 16.98 4.50 24.75
C ASN A 15 15.78 5.45 24.92
N ILE A 16 14.56 4.90 24.95
CA ILE A 16 13.32 5.65 25.18
C ILE A 16 12.93 5.49 26.66
N SER A 17 12.74 6.61 27.36
CA SER A 17 12.23 6.60 28.74
C SER A 17 10.88 5.90 28.82
N VAL A 18 10.76 4.92 29.72
CA VAL A 18 9.52 4.17 29.93
C VAL A 18 8.60 4.99 30.85
N ILE A 19 7.57 5.58 30.27
CA ILE A 19 6.49 6.26 31.00
C ILE A 19 5.45 5.24 31.46
N ALA A 20 5.13 4.25 30.61
CA ALA A 20 4.23 3.17 30.95
C ALA A 20 4.58 1.88 30.20
N ASP A 21 4.95 0.84 30.95
CA ASP A 21 5.14 -0.50 30.40
C ASP A 21 3.79 -1.09 29.99
N ARG A 22 3.56 -1.19 28.68
CA ARG A 22 2.33 -1.69 28.06
C ARG A 22 2.70 -2.76 27.02
N PRO A 23 2.80 -4.04 27.41
CA PRO A 23 3.30 -5.10 26.51
C PRO A 23 2.39 -5.37 25.30
N GLY A 24 1.12 -4.98 25.34
CA GLY A 24 0.17 -5.12 24.23
C GLY A 24 0.29 -4.06 23.13
N VAL A 25 0.97 -2.94 23.36
CA VAL A 25 1.12 -1.87 22.36
C VAL A 25 1.93 -2.38 21.17
N GLY A 26 1.36 -2.25 19.96
CA GLY A 26 1.97 -2.79 18.73
C GLY A 26 1.86 -4.31 18.58
N LYS A 27 1.12 -4.99 19.47
CA LYS A 27 0.74 -6.41 19.32
C LYS A 27 -0.69 -6.53 18.80
N ASN A 28 -1.10 -7.76 18.51
CA ASN A 28 -2.42 -8.07 17.95
C ASN A 28 -2.71 -7.34 16.62
N LEU A 29 -1.67 -7.15 15.79
CA LEU A 29 -1.86 -6.73 14.41
C LEU A 29 -2.47 -7.90 13.65
N SER A 30 -3.63 -7.67 13.04
CA SER A 30 -4.27 -8.60 12.12
C SER A 30 -4.59 -7.85 10.85
N ASP A 31 -4.28 -8.49 9.72
CA ASP A 31 -4.62 -8.03 8.40
C ASP A 31 -4.92 -9.24 7.52
N HIS A 32 -5.60 -9.02 6.40
CA HIS A 32 -5.85 -10.06 5.42
C HIS A 32 -4.61 -10.26 4.55
N ALA A 33 -4.06 -11.48 4.54
CA ALA A 33 -2.98 -11.82 3.62
C ALA A 33 -3.49 -11.68 2.17
N MET A 34 -2.82 -10.85 1.38
CA MET A 34 -3.17 -10.62 -0.02
C MET A 34 -2.21 -11.37 -0.95
N PHE A 35 -2.76 -12.13 -1.88
CA PHE A 35 -2.04 -12.69 -3.02
C PHE A 35 -2.96 -12.63 -4.25
N GLY A 36 -2.39 -12.40 -5.43
CA GLY A 36 -3.17 -12.29 -6.66
C GLY A 36 -2.54 -13.13 -7.78
N PRO A 37 -3.27 -14.05 -8.41
CA PRO A 37 -2.80 -14.71 -9.62
C PRO A 37 -2.73 -13.71 -10.78
N SER A 38 -1.83 -13.95 -11.73
CA SER A 38 -1.75 -13.19 -12.97
C SER A 38 -1.81 -14.12 -14.16
N TYR A 39 -2.65 -13.79 -15.14
CA TYR A 39 -2.86 -14.58 -16.34
C TYR A 39 -2.42 -13.78 -17.58
N ARG A 40 -1.86 -14.47 -18.57
CA ARG A 40 -1.58 -13.85 -19.87
C ARG A 40 -2.89 -13.60 -20.60
N VAL A 41 -3.08 -12.39 -21.10
CA VAL A 41 -4.26 -11.97 -21.85
C VAL A 41 -3.87 -11.39 -23.21
N LYS A 42 -4.81 -11.37 -24.16
CA LYS A 42 -4.63 -10.78 -25.50
C LYS A 42 -5.28 -9.39 -25.62
N VAL A 43 -5.52 -8.73 -24.49
CA VAL A 43 -6.05 -7.36 -24.41
C VAL A 43 -4.99 -6.45 -23.82
N ALA A 44 -5.09 -5.14 -24.09
CA ALA A 44 -4.24 -4.16 -23.44
C ALA A 44 -4.52 -4.18 -21.93
N THR A 45 -3.45 -4.25 -21.14
CA THR A 45 -3.50 -4.10 -19.69
C THR A 45 -2.91 -2.75 -19.30
N LEU A 46 -3.30 -2.21 -18.16
CA LEU A 46 -2.74 -0.96 -17.65
C LEU A 46 -1.20 -0.97 -17.66
N VAL A 47 -0.59 -2.08 -17.22
CA VAL A 47 0.88 -2.25 -17.21
C VAL A 47 1.46 -2.17 -18.62
N SER A 48 0.79 -2.75 -19.63
CA SER A 48 1.27 -2.68 -21.01
C SER A 48 1.16 -1.27 -21.62
N GLU A 49 0.12 -0.50 -21.27
CA GLU A 49 -0.05 0.85 -21.79
C GLU A 49 0.90 1.85 -21.11
N LEU A 50 1.23 1.62 -19.83
CA LEU A 50 2.22 2.41 -19.09
C LEU A 50 3.64 2.32 -19.67
N ALA A 51 3.92 1.38 -20.58
CA ALA A 51 5.19 1.35 -21.32
C ALA A 51 5.39 2.58 -22.22
N ASN A 52 4.29 3.24 -22.64
CA ASN A 52 4.33 4.54 -23.32
C ASN A 52 3.25 5.46 -22.73
N PRO A 53 3.54 6.14 -21.61
CA PRO A 53 2.51 6.81 -20.81
C PRO A 53 2.06 8.16 -21.35
N MET A 54 2.77 8.75 -22.33
CA MET A 54 2.51 10.12 -22.78
C MET A 54 1.07 10.36 -23.28
N PRO A 55 0.46 9.47 -24.08
CA PRO A 55 -0.94 9.64 -24.51
C PRO A 55 -1.94 9.52 -23.34
N LEU A 56 -1.64 8.65 -22.36
CA LEU A 56 -2.48 8.46 -21.18
C LEU A 56 -2.48 9.72 -20.31
N LEU A 57 -1.30 10.29 -20.08
CA LEU A 57 -1.10 11.51 -19.31
C LEU A 57 -1.79 12.71 -19.97
N ASP A 58 -1.65 12.88 -21.28
CA ASP A 58 -2.27 14.00 -22.00
C ASP A 58 -3.80 13.95 -21.88
N ASN A 59 -4.42 12.78 -22.08
CA ASN A 59 -5.86 12.61 -21.94
C ASN A 59 -6.34 12.84 -20.49
N TYR A 60 -5.56 12.38 -19.51
CA TYR A 60 -5.87 12.60 -18.10
C TYR A 60 -5.83 14.09 -17.74
N PHE A 61 -4.73 14.79 -18.06
CA PHE A 61 -4.57 16.20 -17.67
C PHE A 61 -5.50 17.15 -18.41
N ARG A 62 -5.84 16.85 -19.68
CA ARG A 62 -6.74 17.71 -20.46
C ARG A 62 -8.20 17.45 -20.16
N ASN A 63 -8.57 16.18 -19.98
CA ASN A 63 -9.98 15.77 -20.01
C ASN A 63 -10.45 15.06 -18.73
N ALA A 64 -9.56 14.79 -17.78
CA ALA A 64 -9.84 13.93 -16.61
C ALA A 64 -10.45 12.58 -17.02
N LYS A 65 -9.90 11.98 -18.09
CA LYS A 65 -10.40 10.73 -18.70
C LYS A 65 -9.26 9.77 -19.00
N GLY A 66 -9.65 8.52 -19.22
CA GLY A 66 -8.76 7.45 -19.69
C GLY A 66 -8.31 6.52 -18.56
N PRO A 67 -7.47 5.53 -18.87
CA PRO A 67 -7.08 4.46 -17.94
C PRO A 67 -6.47 4.94 -16.60
N LEU A 68 -5.86 6.13 -16.58
CA LEU A 68 -5.29 6.71 -15.35
C LEU A 68 -6.35 7.20 -14.35
N THR A 69 -7.63 7.19 -14.71
CA THR A 69 -8.72 7.42 -13.75
C THR A 69 -9.20 6.12 -13.08
N SER A 70 -8.72 4.95 -13.49
CA SER A 70 -9.07 3.66 -12.89
C SER A 70 -8.27 3.42 -11.60
N GLN A 71 -8.90 2.72 -10.64
CA GLN A 71 -8.27 2.17 -9.45
C GLN A 71 -7.32 0.99 -9.74
N GLY A 72 -7.27 0.50 -10.98
CA GLY A 72 -6.39 -0.59 -11.43
C GLY A 72 -6.93 -2.01 -11.19
N VAL A 73 -8.13 -2.13 -10.61
CA VAL A 73 -8.82 -3.41 -10.37
C VAL A 73 -10.18 -3.37 -11.06
N ASP A 74 -10.17 -3.67 -12.36
CA ASP A 74 -11.40 -3.69 -13.18
C ASP A 74 -12.04 -5.09 -13.25
N PHE A 75 -11.25 -6.14 -13.03
CA PHE A 75 -11.69 -7.53 -13.05
C PHE A 75 -10.91 -8.35 -12.01
N MET A 76 -11.65 -9.09 -11.18
CA MET A 76 -11.11 -10.12 -10.29
C MET A 76 -11.78 -11.45 -10.67
N ALA A 77 -10.96 -12.46 -10.96
CA ALA A 77 -11.38 -13.82 -11.30
C ALA A 77 -11.37 -14.72 -10.07
#